data_AF-A0A7S4FQR9-F1
#
_entry.id   AF-A0A7S4FQR9-F1
#
_cell.length_a   1.000
_cell.length_b   1.000
_cell.length_c   1.000
_cell.angle_alpha   90.00
_cell.angle_beta   90.00
_cell.angle_gamma   90.00
#
_symmetry.space_group_name_H-M   'P 1'
#
loop_
_entity.id
_entity.type
_entity.pdbx_description
1 polymer ?
#
loop_
_entity_poly.entity_id
_entity_poly.type
_entity_poly.pdbx_seq_one_letter_code
_entity_poly.pdbx_strand_id
1 'polypeptide(L)'
;GYSMWQRRPLNLRVTDQEPRRLNVVLNGLSRSLTGGPLSILRFMNAVLKHTDISVRLILIDGEGLEEDDFRMHIAKYPALELLRESCLYVFDALRPGLTITANPGDLFMATVYYTAFTCHATLRAHPALRNRNFVYFIQDFEPIFF
;
A
#
# COMPACT_ATOMS: atom_id res chain seq x y z
N GLY A 1 15.50 0.21 -18.15
CA GLY A 1 16.47 0.84 -17.24
C GLY A 1 15.70 1.44 -16.10
N TYR A 2 15.82 0.87 -14.90
CA TYR A 2 15.03 1.30 -13.75
C TYR A 2 15.42 2.72 -13.33
N SER A 3 14.47 3.63 -13.52
CA SER A 3 14.66 5.07 -13.44
C SER A 3 14.53 5.59 -12.00
N MET A 4 15.17 6.73 -11.74
CA MET A 4 15.23 7.54 -10.51
C MET A 4 13.87 7.79 -9.80
N TRP A 5 12.74 7.45 -10.43
CA TRP A 5 11.38 7.53 -9.88
C TRP A 5 11.13 6.64 -8.65
N GLN A 6 11.89 5.55 -8.49
CA GLN A 6 11.69 4.51 -7.45
C GLN A 6 12.02 4.94 -6.00
N ARG A 7 12.25 6.24 -5.76
CA ARG A 7 12.57 6.80 -4.44
C ARG A 7 11.73 8.01 -4.07
N ARG A 8 10.73 8.36 -4.89
CA ARG A 8 9.88 9.53 -4.59
C ARG A 8 9.01 9.24 -3.37
N PRO A 9 9.00 10.12 -2.35
CA PRO A 9 8.11 9.98 -1.22
C PRO A 9 6.67 10.20 -1.67
N LEU A 10 5.73 9.53 -1.00
CA LEU A 10 4.31 9.89 -1.08
C LEU A 10 4.13 11.30 -0.52
N ASN A 11 3.30 12.10 -1.19
CA ASN A 11 2.94 13.41 -0.68
C ASN A 11 1.86 13.26 0.41
N LEU A 12 2.27 13.39 1.67
CA LEU A 12 1.39 13.16 2.82
C LEU A 12 0.96 14.46 3.49
N ARG A 13 -0.31 14.53 3.88
CA ARG A 13 -0.82 15.46 4.89
C ARG A 13 -1.04 14.69 6.19
N VAL A 14 -0.17 14.87 7.16
CA VAL A 14 -0.25 14.15 8.43
C VAL A 14 -1.14 14.88 9.43
N THR A 15 -2.10 14.17 10.02
CA THR A 15 -3.05 14.72 11.01
C THR A 15 -3.54 13.62 11.96
N ASP A 16 -3.81 13.96 13.21
CA ASP A 16 -4.36 13.05 14.22
C ASP A 16 -5.89 12.90 14.15
N GLN A 17 -6.57 13.65 13.28
CA GLN A 17 -8.03 13.61 13.09
C GLN A 17 -8.51 12.40 12.30
N GLU A 18 -7.58 11.66 11.69
CA GLU A 18 -7.85 10.44 10.94
C GLU A 18 -7.65 9.20 11.83
N PRO A 19 -8.42 8.11 11.64
CA PRO A 19 -8.13 6.85 12.31
C PRO A 19 -6.76 6.31 11.88
N ARG A 20 -6.14 5.52 12.77
CA ARG A 20 -4.89 4.81 12.46
C ARG A 20 -5.14 3.71 11.45
N ARG A 21 -4.21 3.55 10.51
CA ARG A 21 -4.34 2.61 9.41
C ARG A 21 -3.07 1.81 9.16
N LEU A 22 -3.27 0.63 8.57
CA LEU A 22 -2.22 -0.06 7.83
C LEU A 22 -2.28 0.39 6.36
N ASN A 23 -1.22 1.07 5.90
CA ASN A 23 -1.02 1.47 4.52
C ASN A 23 -0.17 0.42 3.81
N VAL A 24 -0.80 -0.39 2.96
CA VAL A 24 -0.13 -1.41 2.14
C VAL A 24 0.25 -0.80 0.81
N VAL A 25 1.56 -0.72 0.55
CA VAL A 25 2.13 -0.05 -0.62
C VAL A 25 2.56 -1.10 -1.64
N LEU A 26 2.00 -1.01 -2.85
CA LEU A 26 2.28 -1.83 -4.02
C LEU A 26 2.65 -0.91 -5.19
N ASN A 27 3.34 -1.46 -6.18
CA ASN A 27 3.46 -0.82 -7.48
C ASN A 27 2.08 -0.79 -8.16
N GLY A 28 1.55 -1.97 -8.44
CA GLY A 28 0.26 -2.15 -9.10
C GLY A 28 -0.38 -3.50 -8.76
N LEU A 29 -1.59 -3.72 -9.26
CA LEU A 29 -2.29 -5.00 -9.17
C LEU A 29 -2.81 -5.42 -10.54
N SER A 30 -2.45 -6.62 -10.97
CA SER A 30 -2.99 -7.23 -12.18
C SER A 30 -4.22 -8.09 -11.87
N ARG A 31 -4.96 -8.48 -12.92
CA ARG A 31 -6.06 -9.46 -12.81
C ARG A 31 -5.57 -10.88 -12.47
N SER A 32 -4.26 -11.13 -12.53
CA SER A 32 -3.67 -12.40 -12.11
C SER A 32 -3.27 -12.33 -10.64
N LEU A 33 -4.22 -12.64 -9.76
CA LEU A 33 -3.98 -12.71 -8.32
C LEU A 33 -3.53 -14.12 -7.93
N THR A 34 -2.23 -14.35 -7.97
CA THR A 34 -1.59 -15.60 -7.53
C THR A 34 -0.41 -15.28 -6.61
N GLY A 35 0.15 -16.28 -5.93
CA GLY A 35 1.38 -16.14 -5.13
C GLY A 35 1.38 -14.94 -4.17
N GLY A 36 2.37 -14.06 -4.32
CA GLY A 36 2.59 -12.86 -3.50
C GLY A 36 1.38 -11.92 -3.45
N PRO A 37 0.88 -11.39 -4.59
CA PRO A 37 -0.29 -10.53 -4.63
C PRO A 37 -1.50 -11.08 -3.86
N LEU A 38 -1.85 -12.36 -4.05
CA LEU A 38 -2.98 -12.95 -3.33
C LEU A 38 -2.71 -13.06 -1.82
N SER A 39 -1.47 -13.38 -1.43
CA SER A 39 -1.05 -13.47 -0.03
C SER A 39 -1.15 -12.12 0.68
N ILE A 40 -0.76 -11.04 0.01
CA ILE A 40 -0.88 -9.67 0.51
C ILE A 40 -2.36 -9.30 0.73
N LEU A 41 -3.22 -9.57 -0.24
CA LEU A 41 -4.66 -9.28 -0.10
C LEU A 41 -5.31 -10.09 1.02
N ARG A 42 -4.94 -11.37 1.18
CA ARG A 42 -5.42 -12.21 2.29
C ARG A 42 -4.93 -11.71 3.64
N PHE A 43 -3.68 -11.25 3.72
CA PHE A 43 -3.15 -10.63 4.94
C PHE A 43 -3.92 -9.36 5.29
N MET A 44 -4.16 -8.47 4.32
CA MET A 44 -4.96 -7.26 4.53
C MET A 44 -6.38 -7.60 5.03
N ASN A 45 -7.03 -8.60 4.42
CA ASN A 45 -8.34 -9.06 4.86
C ASN A 45 -8.29 -9.63 6.29
N ALA A 46 -7.22 -10.34 6.66
CA ALA A 46 -7.03 -10.85 8.02
C ALA A 46 -6.83 -9.71 9.04
N VAL A 47 -6.12 -8.64 8.68
CA VAL A 47 -5.99 -7.45 9.55
C VAL A 47 -7.36 -6.83 9.81
N LEU A 48 -8.17 -6.64 8.77
CA LEU A 48 -9.56 -6.14 8.92
C LEU A 48 -10.42 -7.06 9.78
N LYS A 49 -10.23 -8.38 9.68
CA LYS A 49 -11.03 -9.36 10.41
C LYS A 49 -10.67 -9.47 11.90
N HIS A 50 -9.40 -9.25 12.24
CA HIS A 50 -8.86 -9.61 13.56
C HIS A 50 -8.37 -8.40 14.36
N THR A 51 -8.47 -7.19 13.82
CA THR A 51 -8.03 -5.95 14.49
C THR A 51 -8.99 -4.82 14.16
N ASP A 52 -8.99 -3.77 14.99
CA ASP A 52 -9.72 -2.53 14.71
C ASP A 52 -8.95 -1.56 13.78
N ILE A 53 -7.88 -2.04 13.14
CA ILE A 53 -7.04 -1.22 12.26
C ILE A 53 -7.67 -1.20 10.87
N SER A 54 -7.99 0.01 10.38
CA SER A 54 -8.42 0.17 8.99
C SER A 54 -7.26 -0.09 8.04
N VAL A 55 -7.55 -0.63 6.86
CA VAL A 55 -6.54 -0.93 5.84
C VAL A 55 -6.72 -0.04 4.62
N ARG A 56 -5.60 0.47 4.08
CA ARG A 56 -5.56 1.21 2.83
C ARG A 56 -4.57 0.57 1.88
N LEU A 57 -5.01 0.33 0.66
CA LEU A 57 -4.19 -0.10 -0.46
C LEU A 57 -3.71 1.11 -1.25
N ILE A 58 -2.41 1.21 -1.46
CA ILE A 58 -1.77 2.32 -2.17
C ILE A 58 -0.99 1.74 -3.36
N LEU A 59 -1.44 2.02 -4.57
CA LEU A 59 -0.72 1.72 -5.81
C LEU A 59 0.10 2.95 -6.23
N ILE A 60 1.42 2.81 -6.36
CA ILE A 60 2.31 3.98 -6.45
C ILE A 60 2.52 4.52 -7.86
N ASP A 61 2.42 3.71 -8.90
CA ASP A 61 2.82 4.08 -10.28
C ASP A 61 1.66 4.09 -11.29
N GLY A 62 0.43 3.98 -10.82
CA GLY A 62 -0.75 3.99 -11.69
C GLY A 62 -0.81 2.78 -12.63
N GLU A 63 -0.02 1.74 -12.37
CA GLU A 63 -0.11 0.48 -13.10
C GLU A 63 -1.13 -0.45 -12.44
N GLY A 64 -1.90 -1.16 -13.25
CA GLY A 64 -2.86 -2.17 -12.79
C GLY A 64 -4.31 -1.69 -12.77
N LEU A 65 -5.08 -2.18 -11.81
CA LEU A 65 -6.51 -1.94 -11.72
C LEU A 65 -6.83 -0.64 -10.99
N GLU A 66 -7.76 0.15 -11.52
CA GLU A 66 -8.41 1.22 -10.76
C GLU A 66 -9.33 0.64 -9.68
N GLU A 67 -9.84 1.48 -8.78
CA GLU A 67 -10.59 1.03 -7.59
C GLU A 67 -11.80 0.17 -7.94
N ASP A 68 -12.66 0.62 -8.86
CA ASP A 68 -13.88 -0.10 -9.22
C ASP A 68 -13.56 -1.45 -9.87
N ASP A 69 -12.58 -1.45 -10.77
CA ASP A 69 -12.07 -2.66 -11.42
C ASP A 69 -11.46 -3.64 -10.41
N PHE A 70 -10.69 -3.13 -9.45
CA PHE A 70 -10.14 -3.92 -8.35
C PHE A 70 -11.26 -4.54 -7.52
N ARG A 71 -12.24 -3.74 -7.08
CA ARG A 71 -13.38 -4.21 -6.25
C ARG A 71 -14.20 -5.26 -6.98
N MET A 72 -14.53 -5.04 -8.26
CA MET A 72 -15.20 -6.03 -9.10
C MET A 72 -14.37 -7.30 -9.24
N HIS A 73 -13.06 -7.16 -9.48
CA HIS A 73 -12.18 -8.29 -9.66
C HIS A 73 -12.06 -9.14 -8.40
N ILE A 74 -11.97 -8.53 -7.21
CA ILE A 74 -11.85 -9.28 -5.96
C ILE A 74 -13.18 -9.83 -5.44
N ALA A 75 -14.33 -9.37 -5.96
CA ALA A 75 -15.65 -9.88 -5.60
C ALA A 75 -15.83 -11.37 -5.90
N LYS A 76 -15.06 -11.93 -6.84
CA LYS A 76 -15.07 -13.38 -7.13
C LYS A 76 -14.37 -14.24 -6.06
N TYR A 77 -13.73 -13.63 -5.06
CA TYR A 77 -13.06 -14.35 -3.97
C TYR A 77 -13.79 -14.09 -2.64
N PRO A 78 -14.66 -15.01 -2.17
CA PRO A 78 -15.38 -14.85 -0.90
C PRO A 78 -14.45 -14.59 0.30
N ALA A 79 -13.22 -15.14 0.27
CA ALA A 79 -12.23 -14.93 1.33
C ALA A 79 -11.69 -13.49 1.44
N LEU A 80 -12.03 -12.59 0.49
CA LEU A 80 -11.61 -11.19 0.45
C LEU A 80 -12.80 -10.21 0.62
N GLU A 81 -13.94 -10.67 1.10
CA GLU A 81 -15.17 -9.88 1.23
C GLU A 81 -14.98 -8.61 2.07
N LEU A 82 -14.38 -8.73 3.27
CA LEU A 82 -14.13 -7.57 4.13
C LEU A 82 -13.18 -6.56 3.47
N LEU A 83 -12.17 -7.05 2.76
CA LEU A 83 -11.26 -6.20 2.00
C LEU A 83 -12.01 -5.43 0.91
N ARG A 84 -12.88 -6.12 0.16
CA ARG A 84 -13.72 -5.51 -0.88
C ARG A 84 -14.64 -4.44 -0.34
N GLU A 85 -15.08 -4.53 0.91
CA GLU A 85 -16.06 -3.61 1.49
C GLU A 85 -15.42 -2.44 2.24
N SER A 86 -14.34 -2.71 2.99
CA SER A 86 -13.80 -1.75 3.97
C SER A 86 -12.41 -1.22 3.62
N CYS A 87 -11.72 -1.79 2.63
CA CYS A 87 -10.41 -1.27 2.24
C CYS A 87 -10.55 0.10 1.58
N LEU A 88 -9.76 1.06 2.06
CA LEU A 88 -9.54 2.31 1.33
C LEU A 88 -8.59 2.07 0.17
N TYR A 89 -8.73 2.82 -0.91
CA TYR A 89 -7.93 2.66 -2.12
C TYR A 89 -7.30 3.98 -2.53
N VAL A 90 -6.05 3.93 -2.98
CA VAL A 90 -5.36 5.05 -3.62
C VAL A 90 -4.68 4.52 -4.87
N PHE A 91 -5.11 5.03 -6.01
CA PHE A 91 -4.52 4.76 -7.30
C PHE A 91 -3.54 5.87 -7.69
N ASP A 92 -2.44 5.50 -8.37
CA ASP A 92 -1.44 6.45 -8.87
C ASP A 92 -0.94 7.43 -7.79
N ALA A 93 -0.45 6.87 -6.69
CA ALA A 93 -0.13 7.62 -5.47
C ALA A 93 1.03 8.63 -5.64
N LEU A 94 1.86 8.48 -6.66
CA LEU A 94 2.95 9.39 -6.99
C LEU A 94 2.56 10.47 -8.00
N ARG A 95 1.30 10.51 -8.45
CA ARG A 95 0.79 11.55 -9.35
C ARG A 95 1.01 12.94 -8.76
N PRO A 96 1.56 13.89 -9.54
CA PRO A 96 1.70 15.27 -9.10
C PRO A 96 0.37 15.86 -8.64
N GLY A 97 0.38 16.58 -7.50
CA GLY A 97 -0.80 17.23 -6.93
C GLY A 97 -1.69 16.32 -6.07
N LEU A 98 -1.54 15.00 -6.13
CA LEU A 98 -2.24 14.11 -5.20
C LEU A 98 -1.62 14.25 -3.80
N THR A 99 -2.48 14.38 -2.78
CA THR A 99 -2.08 14.43 -1.37
C THR A 99 -2.85 13.37 -0.60
N ILE A 100 -2.15 12.54 0.14
CA ILE A 100 -2.73 11.44 0.90
C ILE A 100 -2.75 11.83 2.38
N THR A 101 -3.93 11.82 3.01
CA THR A 101 -4.01 12.05 4.46
C THR A 101 -3.49 10.82 5.22
N ALA A 102 -2.70 11.02 6.26
CA ALA A 102 -2.15 9.94 7.09
C ALA A 102 -2.21 10.30 8.59
N ASN A 103 -2.38 9.31 9.45
CA ASN A 103 -2.25 9.50 10.91
C ASN A 103 -0.77 9.37 11.32
N PRO A 104 -0.25 10.15 12.31
CA PRO A 104 1.11 9.95 12.84
C PRO A 104 1.39 8.52 13.33
N GLY A 105 0.36 7.82 13.76
CA GLY A 105 0.36 6.44 14.22
C GLY A 105 0.18 5.40 13.13
N ASP A 106 0.05 5.78 11.86
CA ASP A 106 -0.09 4.85 10.75
C ASP A 106 1.12 3.90 10.67
N LEU A 107 0.84 2.71 10.14
CA LEU A 107 1.83 1.73 9.73
C LEU A 107 1.93 1.75 8.21
N PHE A 108 3.15 1.69 7.69
CA PHE A 108 3.40 1.51 6.26
C PHE A 108 3.99 0.13 6.06
N MET A 109 3.45 -0.61 5.10
CA MET A 109 3.93 -1.93 4.72
C MET A 109 4.35 -1.92 3.26
N ALA A 110 5.65 -2.07 3.03
CA ALA A 110 6.20 -2.34 1.72
C ALA A 110 6.01 -3.81 1.36
N THR A 111 5.82 -4.09 0.08
CA THR A 111 5.52 -5.44 -0.43
C THR A 111 6.45 -5.89 -1.55
N VAL A 112 7.07 -4.91 -2.23
CA VAL A 112 8.07 -5.09 -3.29
C VAL A 112 9.26 -4.17 -2.98
N TYR A 113 10.46 -4.53 -3.40
CA TYR A 113 11.73 -3.85 -3.10
C TYR A 113 11.68 -2.34 -3.34
N TYR A 114 11.11 -1.92 -4.46
CA TYR A 114 10.98 -0.49 -4.77
C TYR A 114 10.02 0.24 -3.83
N THR A 115 8.93 -0.41 -3.43
CA THR A 115 7.98 0.15 -2.47
C THR A 115 8.61 0.35 -1.09
N ALA A 116 9.65 -0.41 -0.74
CA ALA A 116 10.41 -0.21 0.49
C ALA A 116 11.17 1.12 0.48
N PHE A 117 11.77 1.52 -0.65
CA PHE A 117 12.38 2.84 -0.77
C PHE A 117 11.34 3.96 -0.73
N THR A 118 10.20 3.80 -1.39
CA THR A 118 9.10 4.77 -1.31
C THR A 118 8.62 4.93 0.13
N CYS A 119 8.39 3.83 0.87
CA CYS A 119 8.01 3.88 2.28
C CYS A 119 9.08 4.58 3.12
N HIS A 120 10.35 4.20 2.95
CA HIS A 120 11.47 4.82 3.66
C HIS A 120 11.54 6.32 3.41
N ALA A 121 11.56 6.73 2.13
CA ALA A 121 11.62 8.13 1.73
C ALA A 121 10.42 8.92 2.27
N THR A 122 9.22 8.35 2.21
CA THR A 122 7.98 8.96 2.73
C THR A 122 8.09 9.24 4.23
N LEU A 123 8.52 8.25 5.02
CA LEU A 123 8.65 8.41 6.46
C LEU A 123 9.73 9.45 6.80
N ARG A 124 10.88 9.40 6.11
CA ARG A 124 12.01 10.33 6.38
C ARG A 124 11.73 11.77 5.95
N ALA A 125 10.91 11.98 4.92
CA ALA A 125 10.56 13.31 4.43
C ALA A 125 9.67 14.10 5.41
N HIS A 126 8.86 13.42 6.24
CA HIS A 126 7.89 14.10 7.11
C HIS A 126 8.36 14.17 8.57
N PRO A 127 8.45 15.36 9.21
CA PRO A 127 8.97 15.51 10.57
C PRO A 127 8.26 14.65 11.63
N ALA A 128 6.94 14.50 11.53
CA ALA A 128 6.13 13.68 12.44
C ALA A 128 6.36 12.16 12.27
N LEU A 129 6.88 11.72 11.13
CA LEU A 129 7.05 10.30 10.79
C LEU A 129 8.52 9.88 10.71
N ARG A 130 9.47 10.81 10.73
CA ARG A 130 10.90 10.56 10.46
C ARG A 130 11.59 9.56 11.38
N ASN A 131 11.02 9.26 12.54
CA ASN A 131 11.55 8.27 13.49
C ASN A 131 10.78 6.94 13.46
N ARG A 132 9.75 6.84 12.62
CA ARG A 132 8.96 5.62 12.43
C ARG A 132 9.70 4.66 11.50
N ASN A 133 9.36 3.39 11.64
CA ASN A 133 9.80 2.32 10.75
C ASN A 133 8.60 1.85 9.92
N PHE A 134 8.89 1.26 8.77
CA PHE A 134 7.91 0.53 7.96
C PHE A 134 8.12 -0.97 8.15
N VAL A 135 7.08 -1.75 7.89
CA VAL A 135 7.14 -3.21 7.80
C VAL A 135 7.47 -3.57 6.35
N TYR A 136 8.42 -4.49 6.14
CA TYR A 136 8.67 -5.02 4.79
C TYR A 136 8.18 -6.47 4.72
N PHE A 137 7.13 -6.70 3.94
CA PHE A 137 6.55 -8.02 3.73
C PHE A 137 7.17 -8.72 2.53
N ILE A 138 8.37 -9.26 2.75
CA ILE A 138 9.19 -9.94 1.74
C ILE A 138 8.49 -11.24 1.30
N GLN A 139 8.20 -11.37 -0.01
CA GLN A 139 7.61 -12.57 -0.59
C GLN A 139 8.67 -13.50 -1.21
N ASP A 140 9.79 -12.94 -1.68
CA ASP A 140 10.90 -13.66 -2.33
C ASP A 140 12.22 -12.87 -2.21
N PHE A 141 13.35 -13.46 -2.61
CA PHE A 141 14.62 -12.77 -2.73
C PHE A 141 14.66 -11.93 -4.01
N GLU A 142 14.04 -10.75 -3.95
CA GLU A 142 13.82 -9.86 -5.08
C GLU A 142 15.06 -9.40 -5.89
N PRO A 143 16.29 -9.30 -5.34
CA PRO A 143 17.47 -8.88 -6.11
C PRO A 143 17.84 -9.77 -7.31
N ILE A 144 17.26 -10.96 -7.46
CA ILE A 144 17.49 -11.81 -8.66
C ILE A 144 16.62 -11.39 -9.85
N PHE A 145 15.56 -10.60 -9.61
CA PHE A 145 14.60 -10.19 -10.62
C PHE A 145 14.81 -8.76 -11.13
N PHE A 146 15.64 -7.96 -10.44
CA PHE A 146 15.70 -6.51 -10.58
C PHE A 146 17.13 -5.95 -10.58
#